data_AF-A0AAV6Z1V7-F1
#
_entry.id   AF-A0AAV6Z1V7-F1
#
_cell.length_a   1.000
_cell.length_b   1.000
_cell.length_c   1.000
_cell.angle_alpha   90.00
_cell.angle_beta   90.00
_cell.angle_gamma   90.00
#
_symmetry.space_group_name_H-M   'P 1'
#
loop_
_entity.id
_entity.type
_entity.pdbx_description
1 polymer ?
#
loop_
_entity_poly.entity_id
_entity_poly.type
_entity_poly.pdbx_seq_one_letter_code
_entity_poly.pdbx_strand_id
1 'polypeptide(L)'
;DAEHFHREKRQRPPPDPTKNTCKMLVVADHRFFRYMGRKEESTTINYLIELIDRVDDIYRNTSWDTQYKGYGVQIEQIIVHKEPENVTSPKLHYNMAKNYPNENKDAWDVKQLLE
;
A
#
# COMPACT_ATOMS: atom_id res chain seq x y z
N ASP A 1 45.34 -10.67 -33.60
CA ASP A 1 44.97 -10.96 -32.20
C ASP A 1 43.72 -10.20 -31.83
N ALA A 2 42.57 -10.89 -31.76
CA ALA A 2 41.30 -10.28 -31.40
C ALA A 2 41.10 -10.42 -29.90
N GLU A 3 41.26 -9.32 -29.15
CA GLU A 3 40.93 -9.27 -27.72
C GLU A 3 39.42 -9.49 -27.54
N HIS A 4 39.07 -10.67 -27.03
CA HIS A 4 37.74 -10.95 -26.51
C HIS A 4 37.55 -10.14 -25.22
N PHE A 5 36.87 -8.99 -25.32
CA PHE A 5 36.36 -8.30 -24.14
C PHE A 5 35.32 -9.18 -23.45
N HIS A 6 35.73 -9.92 -22.43
CA HIS A 6 34.81 -10.59 -21.53
C HIS A 6 34.01 -9.52 -20.78
N ARG A 7 32.72 -9.41 -21.13
CA ARG A 7 31.75 -8.64 -20.35
C ARG A 7 31.64 -9.27 -18.97
N GLU A 8 32.38 -8.74 -18.00
CA GLU A 8 32.13 -9.07 -16.60
C GLU A 8 30.73 -8.61 -16.23
N LYS A 9 29.89 -9.57 -15.83
CA LYS A 9 28.57 -9.30 -15.29
C LYS A 9 28.79 -8.51 -14.00
N ARG A 10 28.44 -7.22 -13.98
CA ARG A 10 28.44 -6.39 -12.75
C ARG A 10 27.80 -7.21 -11.64
N GLN A 11 28.59 -7.67 -10.67
CA GLN A 11 28.06 -8.28 -9.47
C GLN A 11 27.26 -7.18 -8.77
N ARG A 12 25.94 -7.37 -8.66
CA ARG A 12 25.13 -6.44 -7.88
C ARG A 12 25.69 -6.47 -6.46
N PRO A 13 25.95 -5.31 -5.84
CA PRO A 13 26.36 -5.29 -4.45
C PRO A 13 25.30 -6.02 -3.61
N PRO A 14 25.74 -6.71 -2.53
CA PRO A 14 24.81 -7.40 -1.65
C PRO A 14 23.77 -6.42 -1.09
N PRO A 15 22.55 -6.90 -0.80
CA PRO A 15 21.49 -6.05 -0.28
C PRO A 15 21.91 -5.31 1.00
N ASP A 16 21.66 -4.00 1.03
CA ASP A 16 21.92 -3.16 2.19
C ASP A 16 20.93 -3.51 3.32
N PRO A 17 21.40 -4.08 4.44
CA PRO A 17 20.52 -4.51 5.52
C PRO A 17 19.81 -3.33 6.19
N THR A 18 20.29 -2.08 6.01
CA THR A 18 19.65 -0.88 6.55
C THR A 18 18.46 -0.41 5.71
N LYS A 19 18.34 -0.90 4.46
CA LYS A 19 17.29 -0.53 3.50
C LYS A 19 16.43 -1.74 3.14
N ASN A 20 15.85 -2.35 4.16
CA ASN A 20 15.01 -3.54 4.04
C ASN A 20 13.53 -3.30 4.36
N THR A 21 13.12 -2.06 4.64
CA THR A 21 11.76 -1.73 5.09
C THR A 21 11.13 -0.69 4.19
N CYS A 22 10.00 -1.04 3.56
CA CYS A 22 9.16 -0.09 2.83
C CYS A 22 8.25 0.66 3.80
N LYS A 23 8.42 1.98 3.90
CA LYS A 23 7.58 2.85 4.71
C LYS A 23 6.30 3.20 3.95
N MET A 24 5.15 3.00 4.58
CA MET A 24 3.85 3.14 3.92
C MET A 24 3.01 4.24 4.56
N LEU A 25 2.40 5.06 3.71
CA LEU A 25 1.22 5.84 4.05
C LEU A 25 -0.01 4.95 3.89
N VAL A 26 -0.73 4.69 4.97
CA VAL A 26 -1.97 3.90 4.95
C VAL A 26 -3.15 4.84 5.06
N VAL A 27 -4.12 4.70 4.15
CA VAL A 27 -5.30 5.58 4.11
C VAL A 27 -6.56 4.74 4.24
N ALA A 28 -7.39 5.06 5.24
CA ALA A 28 -8.75 4.58 5.36
C ALA A 28 -9.71 5.65 4.84
N ASP A 29 -10.50 5.32 3.82
CA ASP A 29 -11.58 6.18 3.34
C ASP A 29 -12.78 6.16 4.32
N HIS A 30 -13.78 7.00 4.06
CA HIS A 30 -14.98 7.10 4.89
C HIS A 30 -15.79 5.79 4.94
N ARG A 31 -15.66 4.93 3.93
CA ARG A 31 -16.34 3.63 3.88
C ARG A 31 -15.67 2.65 4.82
N PHE A 32 -14.34 2.56 4.78
CA PHE A 32 -13.57 1.74 5.69
C PHE A 32 -13.78 2.19 7.14
N PHE A 33 -13.69 3.49 7.42
CA PHE A 33 -13.98 4.06 8.74
C PHE A 33 -15.39 3.67 9.23
N ARG A 34 -16.41 3.79 8.37
CA ARG A 34 -17.79 3.49 8.74
C ARG A 34 -18.04 1.99 8.96
N TYR A 35 -17.59 1.14 8.04
CA TYR A 35 -17.99 -0.27 8.01
C TYR A 35 -17.00 -1.20 8.72
N MET A 36 -15.70 -0.95 8.60
CA MET A 36 -14.66 -1.75 9.28
C MET A 36 -14.34 -1.14 10.65
N GLY A 37 -14.16 0.18 10.68
CA GLY A 37 -13.84 0.96 11.86
C GLY A 37 -15.00 1.20 12.82
N ARG A 38 -16.23 0.85 12.43
CA ARG A 38 -17.47 1.10 13.19
C ARG A 38 -17.66 2.58 13.60
N LYS A 39 -17.17 3.50 12.75
CA LYS A 39 -17.11 4.94 13.02
C LYS A 39 -16.26 5.33 14.23
N GLU A 40 -15.32 4.49 14.62
CA GLU A 40 -14.40 4.74 15.72
C GLU A 40 -12.96 4.75 15.20
N GLU A 41 -12.23 5.81 15.51
CA GLU A 41 -10.89 6.04 14.96
C GLU A 41 -9.87 5.05 15.54
N SER A 42 -9.93 4.78 16.84
CA SER A 42 -9.13 3.74 17.51
C SER A 42 -9.35 2.36 16.89
N THR A 43 -10.59 1.94 16.71
CA THR A 43 -10.92 0.65 16.08
C THR A 43 -10.39 0.57 14.66
N THR A 44 -10.49 1.66 13.88
CA THR A 44 -9.95 1.75 12.52
C THR A 44 -8.43 1.60 12.50
N ILE A 45 -7.74 2.36 13.36
CA ILE A 45 -6.27 2.38 13.44
C ILE A 45 -5.73 1.04 13.93
N ASN A 46 -6.30 0.49 15.00
CA ASN A 46 -5.86 -0.80 15.55
C ASN A 46 -6.02 -1.92 14.53
N TYR A 47 -7.15 -1.95 13.81
CA TYR A 47 -7.35 -2.93 12.73
C TYR A 47 -6.25 -2.85 11.67
N LEU A 48 -5.89 -1.64 11.23
CA LEU A 48 -4.86 -1.44 10.22
C LEU A 48 -3.46 -1.80 10.72
N ILE A 49 -3.12 -1.44 11.96
CA ILE A 49 -1.84 -1.80 12.58
C ILE A 49 -1.69 -3.31 12.63
N GLU A 50 -2.68 -4.02 13.20
CA GLU A 50 -2.65 -5.48 13.32
C GLU A 50 -2.61 -6.19 11.96
N LEU A 51 -3.31 -5.64 10.96
CA LEU A 51 -3.31 -6.22 9.62
C LEU A 51 -1.95 -6.07 8.95
N ILE A 52 -1.34 -4.87 8.99
CA ILE A 52 -0.03 -4.63 8.37
C ILE A 52 1.08 -5.39 9.11
N ASP A 53 1.00 -5.54 10.44
CA ASP A 53 1.95 -6.33 11.22
C ASP A 53 1.98 -7.81 10.75
N ARG A 54 0.81 -8.44 10.62
CA ARG A 54 0.71 -9.82 10.08
C ARG A 54 1.17 -9.93 8.63
N VAL A 55 1.01 -8.87 7.83
CA VAL A 55 1.55 -8.82 6.46
C VAL A 55 3.07 -8.71 6.50
N ASP A 56 3.64 -7.85 7.35
CA ASP A 56 5.09 -7.72 7.51
C ASP A 56 5.72 -9.07 7.89
N ASP A 57 5.11 -9.82 8.80
CA ASP A 57 5.57 -11.17 9.17
C ASP A 57 5.74 -12.09 7.96
N ILE A 58 4.80 -12.04 7.00
CA ILE A 58 4.89 -12.83 5.76
C ILE A 58 6.07 -12.35 4.91
N TYR A 59 6.22 -11.03 4.73
CA TYR A 59 7.30 -10.48 3.91
C TYR A 59 8.68 -10.74 4.51
N ARG A 60 8.85 -10.52 5.82
CA ARG A 60 10.12 -10.72 6.53
C ARG A 60 10.58 -12.17 6.49
N ASN A 61 9.65 -13.11 6.57
CA ASN A 61 9.94 -14.54 6.50
C ASN A 61 10.08 -15.07 5.06
N THR A 62 9.75 -14.26 4.05
CA THR A 62 9.93 -14.65 2.65
C THR A 62 11.41 -14.51 2.25
N SER A 63 11.95 -15.59 1.65
CA SER A 63 13.26 -15.57 1.01
C SER A 63 13.08 -15.39 -0.49
N TRP A 64 13.48 -14.25 -1.03
CA TRP A 64 13.40 -13.93 -2.45
C TRP A 64 14.54 -14.56 -3.26
N ASP A 65 15.69 -14.73 -2.62
CA ASP A 65 16.86 -15.52 -3.05
C ASP A 65 17.75 -15.77 -1.81
N THR A 66 18.86 -16.49 -1.97
CA THR A 66 19.89 -16.76 -0.95
C THR A 66 20.38 -15.52 -0.20
N GLN A 67 20.41 -14.36 -0.86
CA GLN A 67 20.88 -13.09 -0.29
C GLN A 67 19.75 -12.12 0.09
N TYR A 68 18.57 -12.25 -0.51
CA TYR A 68 17.47 -11.30 -0.36
C TYR A 68 16.38 -11.88 0.55
N LYS A 69 16.46 -11.56 1.85
CA LYS A 69 15.54 -12.01 2.90
C LYS A 69 15.35 -10.92 3.95
N GLY A 70 14.31 -11.02 4.77
CA GLY A 70 14.06 -10.03 5.83
C GLY A 70 13.62 -8.68 5.31
N TYR A 71 13.14 -8.60 4.07
CA TYR A 71 12.49 -7.40 3.53
C TYR A 71 11.05 -7.33 4.01
N GLY A 72 10.56 -6.13 4.25
CA GLY A 72 9.22 -5.96 4.80
C GLY A 72 8.64 -4.58 4.61
N VAL A 73 7.53 -4.34 5.31
CA VAL A 73 6.73 -3.13 5.24
C VAL A 73 6.51 -2.58 6.65
N GLN A 74 6.36 -1.27 6.76
CA GLN A 74 6.03 -0.64 8.04
C GLN A 74 5.17 0.58 7.79
N ILE A 75 4.16 0.78 8.63
CA ILE A 75 3.36 2.00 8.62
C ILE A 75 4.23 3.17 9.06
N GLU A 76 4.28 4.21 8.25
CA GLU A 76 4.87 5.50 8.60
C GLU A 76 3.80 6.48 9.09
N GLN A 77 2.65 6.49 8.43
CA GLN A 77 1.52 7.34 8.78
C GLN A 77 0.20 6.64 8.44
N ILE A 78 -0.83 6.91 9.25
CA ILE A 78 -2.21 6.51 8.96
C ILE A 78 -3.05 7.79 8.79
N ILE A 79 -3.83 7.85 7.71
CA ILE A 79 -4.84 8.88 7.49
C ILE A 79 -6.21 8.20 7.54
N VAL A 80 -7.11 8.74 8.36
CA VAL A 80 -8.50 8.26 8.45
C VAL A 80 -9.43 9.37 8.00
N HIS A 81 -10.08 9.17 6.86
CA HIS A 81 -11.16 10.04 6.42
C HIS A 81 -12.46 9.58 7.08
N LYS A 82 -13.06 10.44 7.91
CA LYS A 82 -14.30 10.12 8.63
C LYS A 82 -15.55 10.36 7.78
N GLU A 83 -15.47 11.35 6.90
CA GLU A 83 -16.56 11.82 6.05
C GLU A 83 -16.14 11.76 4.57
N PRO A 84 -17.12 11.64 3.64
CA PRO A 84 -16.84 11.70 2.22
C PRO A 84 -16.32 13.07 1.80
N GLU A 85 -15.43 13.08 0.80
CA GLU A 85 -14.93 14.33 0.23
C GLU A 85 -16.05 15.03 -0.56
N ASN A 86 -16.23 16.33 -0.30
CA ASN A 86 -17.19 17.15 -1.01
C ASN A 86 -16.58 17.63 -2.34
N VAL A 87 -16.96 16.96 -3.43
CA VAL A 87 -16.51 17.31 -4.78
C VAL A 87 -17.62 17.94 -5.60
N THR A 88 -17.26 18.94 -6.41
CA THR A 88 -18.13 19.52 -7.44
C THR A 88 -17.81 18.91 -8.80
N SER A 89 -18.83 18.47 -9.53
CA SER A 89 -18.67 17.95 -10.90
C SER A 89 -17.93 18.96 -11.79
N PRO A 90 -16.94 18.54 -12.60
CA PRO A 90 -16.58 17.16 -12.98
C PRO A 90 -15.45 16.54 -12.13
N LYS A 91 -15.04 17.13 -11.00
CA LYS A 91 -13.93 16.60 -10.20
C LYS A 91 -14.32 15.30 -9.51
N LEU A 92 -13.44 14.31 -9.59
CA LEU A 92 -13.56 13.02 -8.91
C LEU A 92 -12.56 12.95 -7.75
N HIS A 93 -12.94 12.25 -6.68
CA HIS A 93 -12.05 11.97 -5.56
C HIS A 93 -12.36 10.58 -5.01
N TYR A 94 -11.33 9.77 -4.72
CA TYR A 94 -11.49 8.38 -4.28
C TYR A 94 -12.36 8.27 -3.00
N ASN A 95 -12.29 9.27 -2.12
CA ASN A 95 -13.10 9.35 -0.89
C ASN A 95 -14.47 10.03 -1.09
N MET A 96 -14.93 10.33 -2.31
CA MET A 96 -16.27 10.95 -2.50
C MET A 96 -17.39 9.94 -2.24
N ALA A 97 -18.59 10.45 -1.89
CA ALA A 97 -19.72 9.58 -1.53
C ALA A 97 -20.17 8.67 -2.69
N LYS A 98 -20.25 9.25 -3.90
CA LYS A 98 -20.79 8.58 -5.09
C LYS A 98 -19.80 7.58 -5.69
N ASN A 99 -20.34 6.53 -6.31
CA ASN A 99 -19.56 5.56 -7.06
C ASN A 99 -19.32 6.01 -8.49
N TYR A 100 -18.14 5.70 -9.03
CA TYR A 100 -17.77 6.03 -10.40
C TYR A 100 -17.30 4.76 -11.14
N PRO A 101 -17.67 4.58 -12.42
CA PRO A 101 -18.42 5.51 -13.29
C PRO A 101 -19.95 5.41 -13.12
N ASN A 102 -20.44 4.40 -12.37
CA ASN A 102 -21.86 4.15 -12.21
C ASN A 102 -22.28 4.30 -10.74
N GLU A 103 -23.13 5.29 -10.46
CA GLU A 103 -23.63 5.59 -9.12
C GLU A 103 -24.54 4.49 -8.54
N ASN A 104 -25.15 3.67 -9.39
CA ASN A 104 -26.06 2.60 -8.97
C ASN A 104 -25.34 1.31 -8.54
N LYS A 105 -24.01 1.26 -8.69
CA LYS A 105 -23.21 0.14 -8.18
C LYS A 105 -22.76 0.44 -6.75
N ASP A 106 -22.46 -0.60 -5.98
CA ASP A 106 -22.00 -0.46 -4.59
C ASP A 106 -20.52 -0.10 -4.46
N ALA A 107 -19.74 -0.23 -5.54
CA ALA A 107 -18.32 0.06 -5.57
C ALA A 107 -17.91 0.76 -6.86
N TRP A 108 -16.78 1.46 -6.79
CA TRP A 108 -16.10 1.99 -7.96
C TRP A 108 -15.58 0.87 -8.85
N ASP A 109 -15.38 1.19 -10.12
CA ASP A 109 -14.45 0.39 -10.91
C ASP A 109 -13.05 0.43 -10.27
N VAL A 110 -12.48 -0.75 -10.02
CA VAL A 110 -11.22 -0.88 -9.26
C VAL A 110 -10.06 -0.20 -9.98
N LYS A 111 -10.04 -0.27 -11.32
CA LYS A 111 -8.96 0.34 -12.10
C LYS A 111 -9.03 1.85 -12.01
N GLN A 112 -10.21 2.43 -12.19
CA GLN A 112 -10.42 3.89 -12.11
C GLN A 112 -10.22 4.47 -10.70
N LEU A 113 -10.28 3.65 -9.66
CA LEU A 113 -9.99 4.08 -8.29
C LEU A 113 -8.48 4.17 -8.01
N LEU A 114 -7.69 3.36 -8.71
CA LEU A 114 -6.25 3.20 -8.46
C LEU A 114 -5.36 3.97 -9.46
N GLU A 115 -5.82 4.12 -10.70
CA GLU A 115 -5.11 4.76 -11.82
C GLU A 115 -5.75 6.10 -12.22
#